data_AF-A0A7Y5W491-F1
#
_entry.id   AF-A0A7Y5W491-F1
#
_cell.length_a   1.000
_cell.length_b   1.000
_cell.length_c   1.000
_cell.angle_alpha   90.00
_cell.angle_beta   90.00
_cell.angle_gamma   90.00
#
_symmetry.space_group_name_H-M   'P 1'
#
loop_
_entity.id
_entity.type
_entity.pdbx_description
1 polymer ?
#
loop_
_entity_poly.entity_id
_entity_poly.type
_entity_poly.pdbx_seq_one_letter_code
_entity_poly.pdbx_strand_id
1 'polypeptide(L)'
;MWPVLVRFLSHPRPFSVRLNRCDNPECPCTEVVFALVEKRKGSAPGGEPLQVQLRVDVLTWQEVDAPDRSPQAAAIAAEFLRDWPVGERELLRQDFEQTREMVRRLAECRIPRRLVETSELVSFREVAASDDTRDLGMITRWSCGEKEYLIDDLYCPHPDCNCQEVHLVFARKAEPKTGGEGPLFTEYFRVCLEFDGRWKVERPSRCTLAEATRLASRWLKRNARMIDDFKWRYEKIKAIGRRSLAGRSAVHLRDQALPESTGTSKTAAGRNDPCPCGSGKKYKRCCGRSEADRALPL
;
A
#
# COMPACT_ATOMS: atom_id res chain seq x y z
N MET A 1 -2.45 9.23 13.63
CA MET A 1 -3.38 10.00 14.48
C MET A 1 -2.87 9.90 15.91
N TRP A 2 -2.40 11.00 16.51
CA TRP A 2 -2.00 11.03 17.94
C TRP A 2 -3.24 10.87 18.82
N PRO A 3 -3.15 10.38 20.07
CA PRO A 3 -4.31 10.27 20.93
C PRO A 3 -4.88 11.67 21.19
N VAL A 4 -6.14 11.86 20.81
CA VAL A 4 -6.88 13.10 21.07
C VAL A 4 -7.26 13.10 22.55
N LEU A 5 -6.91 14.16 23.26
CA LEU A 5 -7.38 14.39 24.62
C LEU A 5 -8.75 15.06 24.53
N VAL A 6 -9.80 14.39 24.99
CA VAL A 6 -11.18 14.87 24.93
C VAL A 6 -11.67 15.19 26.35
N ARG A 7 -12.48 16.24 26.48
CA ARG A 7 -13.17 16.61 27.72
C ARG A 7 -14.65 16.41 27.52
N PHE A 8 -15.32 15.91 28.56
CA PHE A 8 -16.75 15.68 28.57
C PHE A 8 -17.39 16.58 29.63
N LEU A 9 -18.50 17.23 29.31
CA LEU A 9 -19.35 17.94 30.25
C LEU A 9 -19.91 16.99 31.31
N SER A 10 -20.16 15.74 30.94
CA SER A 10 -20.58 14.69 31.86
C SER A 10 -19.50 14.28 32.86
N HIS A 11 -18.20 14.62 32.67
CA HIS A 11 -17.13 14.12 33.53
C HIS A 11 -15.98 15.13 33.76
N PRO A 12 -15.53 15.37 35.01
CA PRO A 12 -14.59 16.45 35.34
C PRO A 12 -13.16 16.22 34.80
N ARG A 13 -12.76 14.96 34.57
CA ARG A 13 -11.43 14.61 34.07
C ARG A 13 -11.42 14.36 32.56
N PRO A 14 -10.32 14.71 31.86
CA PRO A 14 -10.18 14.44 30.43
C PRO A 14 -9.90 12.96 30.15
N PHE A 15 -10.11 12.53 28.91
CA PHE A 15 -9.89 11.17 28.43
C PHE A 15 -8.92 11.17 27.25
N SER A 16 -8.05 10.17 27.16
CA SER A 16 -7.42 9.85 25.87
C SER A 16 -8.31 8.95 25.06
N VAL A 17 -8.44 9.26 23.78
CA VAL A 17 -9.17 8.45 22.81
C VAL A 17 -8.18 7.69 21.93
N ARG A 18 -8.41 6.38 21.77
CA ARG A 18 -7.77 5.56 20.73
C ARG A 18 -8.85 5.02 19.81
N LEU A 19 -8.62 5.15 18.50
CA LEU A 19 -9.45 4.54 17.47
C LEU A 19 -8.72 3.32 16.93
N ASN A 20 -9.41 2.19 16.92
CA ASN A 20 -8.97 0.96 16.25
C ASN A 20 -10.00 0.58 15.19
N ARG A 21 -9.56 -0.11 14.14
CA ARG A 21 -10.41 -0.63 13.08
C ARG A 21 -9.90 -2.00 12.66
N CYS A 22 -10.67 -2.73 11.86
CA CYS A 22 -10.16 -3.94 11.21
C CYS A 22 -9.09 -3.57 10.18
N ASP A 23 -7.94 -4.23 10.25
CA ASP A 23 -6.84 -4.04 9.29
C ASP A 23 -6.99 -4.92 8.04
N ASN A 24 -7.96 -5.84 8.00
CA ASN A 24 -8.23 -6.67 6.83
C ASN A 24 -9.13 -5.90 5.85
N PRO A 25 -8.61 -5.41 4.70
CA PRO A 25 -9.40 -4.63 3.76
C PRO A 25 -10.54 -5.43 3.11
N GLU A 26 -10.47 -6.76 3.11
CA GLU A 26 -11.52 -7.64 2.57
C GLU A 26 -12.68 -7.88 3.54
N CYS A 27 -12.46 -7.60 4.84
CA CYS A 27 -13.50 -7.74 5.85
C CYS A 27 -14.69 -6.83 5.55
N PRO A 28 -15.95 -7.31 5.64
CA PRO A 28 -17.13 -6.48 5.40
C PRO A 28 -17.51 -5.60 6.58
N CYS A 29 -16.79 -5.64 7.71
CA CYS A 29 -17.17 -4.90 8.91
C CYS A 29 -17.12 -3.38 8.68
N THR A 30 -18.17 -2.70 9.12
CA THR A 30 -18.33 -1.24 9.12
C THR A 30 -17.92 -0.63 10.47
N GLU A 31 -17.34 -1.42 11.36
CA GLU A 31 -17.17 -1.06 12.76
C GLU A 31 -15.80 -0.44 13.05
N VAL A 32 -15.79 0.67 13.78
CA VAL A 32 -14.60 1.21 14.45
C VAL A 32 -14.77 1.11 15.96
N VAL A 33 -13.67 0.88 16.66
CA VAL A 33 -13.65 0.77 18.11
C VAL A 33 -12.94 1.97 18.71
N PHE A 34 -13.67 2.75 19.50
CA PHE A 34 -13.13 3.83 20.31
C PHE A 34 -12.87 3.33 21.72
N ALA A 35 -11.63 3.48 22.20
CA ALA A 35 -11.25 3.23 23.57
C ALA A 35 -10.93 4.57 24.26
N LEU A 36 -11.83 4.99 25.15
CA LEU A 36 -11.72 6.20 25.96
C LEU A 36 -11.17 5.80 27.32
N VAL A 37 -10.04 6.38 27.71
CA VAL A 37 -9.40 6.10 29.00
C VAL A 37 -9.22 7.39 29.78
N GLU A 38 -9.82 7.46 30.97
CA GLU A 38 -9.72 8.60 31.87
C GLU A 38 -8.25 8.92 32.20
N LYS A 39 -7.86 10.19 32.07
CA LYS A 39 -6.53 10.67 32.47
C LYS A 39 -6.59 11.27 33.86
N ARG A 40 -5.69 10.80 34.72
CA ARG A 40 -5.54 11.28 36.10
C ARG A 40 -4.26 12.10 36.22
N LYS A 41 -4.30 13.15 37.05
CA LYS A 41 -3.11 13.90 37.45
C LYS A 41 -2.56 13.27 38.74
N GLY A 42 -1.30 12.82 38.70
CA GLY A 42 -0.59 12.27 39.85
C GLY A 42 -0.91 10.81 40.18
N SER A 43 -0.03 10.19 40.98
CA SER A 43 -0.13 8.82 41.50
C SER A 43 -1.02 8.76 42.75
N ALA A 44 -2.22 9.35 42.69
CA ALA A 44 -3.14 9.29 43.82
C ALA A 44 -3.69 7.86 43.97
N PRO A 45 -3.65 7.26 45.17
CA PRO A 45 -4.23 5.95 45.43
C PRO A 45 -5.75 6.07 45.44
N GLY A 46 -6.43 5.53 44.43
CA GLY A 46 -7.89 5.47 44.41
C GLY A 46 -8.46 4.97 43.08
N GLY A 47 -9.09 3.79 43.09
CA GLY A 47 -9.91 3.17 42.03
C GLY A 47 -9.21 2.95 40.68
N GLU A 48 -9.69 2.04 39.83
CA GLU A 48 -9.22 1.98 38.43
C GLU A 48 -9.74 3.17 37.61
N PRO A 49 -8.94 3.74 36.66
CA PRO A 49 -9.41 4.82 35.80
C PRO A 49 -10.65 4.39 35.03
N LEU A 50 -11.61 5.30 34.88
CA LEU A 50 -12.81 5.00 34.12
C LEU A 50 -12.44 4.73 32.65
N GLN A 51 -12.93 3.61 32.12
CA GLN A 51 -12.74 3.22 30.72
C GLN A 51 -14.10 3.06 30.06
N VAL A 52 -14.24 3.63 28.86
CA VAL A 52 -15.44 3.49 28.04
C VAL A 52 -14.98 3.02 26.68
N GLN A 53 -15.49 1.87 26.25
CA GLN A 53 -15.29 1.37 24.91
C GLN A 53 -16.59 1.53 24.12
N LEU A 54 -16.48 2.03 22.90
CA LEU A 54 -17.59 2.11 21.96
C LEU A 54 -17.22 1.38 20.69
N ARG A 55 -18.14 0.60 20.16
CA ARG A 55 -18.04 0.00 18.84
C ARG A 55 -19.08 0.65 17.97
N VAL A 56 -18.63 1.37 16.95
CA VAL A 56 -19.48 2.30 16.20
C VAL A 56 -19.48 1.90 14.74
N ASP A 57 -20.68 1.74 14.18
CA ASP A 57 -20.86 1.55 12.75
C ASP A 57 -20.59 2.88 12.03
N VAL A 58 -19.63 2.93 11.11
CA VAL A 58 -19.19 4.18 10.47
C VAL A 58 -20.20 4.75 9.47
N LEU A 59 -21.14 3.92 8.98
CA LEU A 59 -22.15 4.35 8.01
C LEU A 59 -23.31 5.07 8.73
N THR A 60 -23.81 4.46 9.79
CA THR A 60 -24.96 4.93 10.58
C THR A 60 -24.55 5.84 11.75
N TRP A 61 -23.31 5.69 12.23
CA TRP A 61 -22.77 6.30 13.45
C TRP A 61 -23.52 5.91 14.72
N GLN A 62 -24.08 4.70 14.72
CA GLN A 62 -24.71 4.10 15.88
C GLN A 62 -23.74 3.15 16.56
N GLU A 63 -23.88 3.03 17.88
CA GLU A 63 -23.15 2.03 18.63
C GLU A 63 -23.73 0.62 18.42
N VAL A 64 -22.85 -0.33 18.11
CA VAL A 64 -23.17 -1.74 17.81
C VAL A 64 -22.95 -2.60 19.06
N ASP A 65 -24.00 -3.32 19.45
CA ASP A 65 -24.10 -4.15 20.67
C ASP A 65 -23.59 -3.39 21.91
N ALA A 66 -24.24 -2.26 22.21
CA ALA A 66 -23.91 -1.43 23.36
C ALA A 66 -24.01 -2.25 24.66
N PRO A 67 -22.91 -2.40 25.45
CA PRO A 67 -22.96 -3.13 26.71
C PRO A 67 -23.72 -2.36 27.79
N ASP A 68 -24.13 -3.07 28.83
CA ASP A 68 -24.60 -2.44 30.06
C ASP A 68 -23.49 -1.59 30.69
N ARG A 69 -23.84 -0.36 31.08
CA ARG A 69 -22.89 0.65 31.59
C ARG A 69 -23.41 1.29 32.86
N SER A 70 -22.48 1.78 33.68
CA SER A 70 -22.84 2.73 34.73
C SER A 70 -23.44 4.00 34.11
N PRO A 71 -24.31 4.74 34.83
CA PRO A 71 -24.89 5.98 34.32
C PRO A 71 -23.84 6.98 33.83
N GLN A 72 -22.70 7.05 34.53
CA GLN A 72 -21.58 7.90 34.18
C GLN A 72 -20.92 7.50 32.84
N ALA A 73 -20.68 6.20 32.63
CA ALA A 73 -20.10 5.70 31.39
C ALA A 73 -21.07 5.83 30.21
N ALA A 74 -22.37 5.63 30.44
CA ALA A 74 -23.41 5.85 29.44
C ALA A 74 -23.50 7.33 29.02
N ALA A 75 -23.41 8.27 29.98
CA ALA A 75 -23.41 9.70 29.69
C ALA A 75 -22.20 10.11 28.82
N ILE A 76 -21.00 9.60 29.15
CA ILE A 76 -19.78 9.85 28.36
C ILE A 76 -19.93 9.27 26.95
N ALA A 77 -20.44 8.04 26.80
CA ALA A 77 -20.64 7.42 25.50
C ALA A 77 -21.60 8.23 24.62
N ALA A 78 -22.74 8.64 25.18
CA ALA A 78 -23.74 9.43 24.46
C ALA A 78 -23.20 10.82 24.06
N GLU A 79 -22.47 11.48 24.97
CA GLU A 79 -21.80 12.76 24.68
C GLU A 79 -20.75 12.61 23.57
N PHE A 80 -19.92 11.57 23.65
CA PHE A 80 -18.89 11.28 22.66
C PHE A 80 -19.47 11.10 21.25
N LEU A 81 -20.51 10.28 21.10
CA LEU A 81 -21.13 10.03 19.79
C LEU A 81 -21.80 11.27 19.21
N ARG A 82 -22.46 12.07 20.06
CA ARG A 82 -23.15 13.30 19.65
C ARG A 82 -22.19 14.39 19.22
N ASP A 83 -21.11 14.59 19.98
CA ASP A 83 -20.23 15.75 19.85
C ASP A 83 -18.96 15.47 19.02
N TRP A 84 -18.77 14.22 18.55
CA TRP A 84 -17.66 13.88 17.66
C TRP A 84 -17.69 14.73 16.38
N PRO A 85 -16.55 15.29 15.92
CA PRO A 85 -16.54 16.20 14.78
C PRO A 85 -17.13 15.56 13.52
N VAL A 86 -18.11 16.23 12.90
CA VAL A 86 -18.77 15.76 11.68
C VAL A 86 -17.76 15.51 10.55
N GLY A 87 -16.75 16.36 10.40
CA GLY A 87 -15.69 16.18 9.41
C GLY A 87 -14.85 14.92 9.65
N GLU A 88 -14.55 14.58 10.91
CA GLU A 88 -13.81 13.35 11.22
C GLU A 88 -14.68 12.10 11.01
N ARG A 89 -15.97 12.18 11.32
CA ARG A 89 -16.95 11.12 10.97
C ARG A 89 -17.00 10.90 9.45
N GLU A 90 -17.03 11.97 8.67
CA GLU A 90 -17.05 11.88 7.20
C GLU A 90 -15.79 11.22 6.65
N LEU A 91 -14.62 11.59 7.17
CA LEU A 91 -13.34 10.97 6.78
C LEU A 91 -13.32 9.47 7.06
N LEU A 92 -13.86 9.01 8.20
CA LEU A 92 -13.96 7.58 8.50
C LEU A 92 -14.88 6.84 7.54
N ARG A 93 -16.00 7.46 7.15
CA ARG A 93 -16.93 6.89 6.18
C ARG A 93 -16.29 6.78 4.80
N GLN A 94 -15.66 7.86 4.33
CA GLN A 94 -14.97 7.90 3.05
C GLN A 94 -13.86 6.84 2.97
N ASP A 95 -13.06 6.70 4.02
CA ASP A 95 -12.00 5.69 4.09
C ASP A 95 -12.55 4.25 4.01
N PHE A 96 -13.68 3.98 4.66
CA PHE A 96 -14.39 2.70 4.55
C PHE A 96 -14.91 2.46 3.12
N GLU A 97 -15.64 3.43 2.56
CA GLU A 97 -16.21 3.35 1.21
C GLU A 97 -15.12 3.14 0.14
N GLN A 98 -14.02 3.89 0.25
CA GLN A 98 -12.86 3.76 -0.63
C GLN A 98 -12.21 2.37 -0.52
N THR A 99 -12.06 1.84 0.69
CA THR A 99 -11.52 0.49 0.91
C THR A 99 -12.43 -0.58 0.28
N ARG A 100 -13.75 -0.43 0.38
CA ARG A 100 -14.71 -1.36 -0.23
C ARG A 100 -14.72 -1.31 -1.75
N GLU A 101 -14.68 -0.11 -2.30
CA GLU A 101 -14.58 0.07 -3.74
C GLU A 101 -13.26 -0.49 -4.28
N MET A 102 -12.14 -0.26 -3.59
CA MET A 102 -10.84 -0.82 -3.96
C MET A 102 -10.89 -2.35 -4.01
N VAL A 103 -11.42 -3.02 -2.98
CA VAL A 103 -11.48 -4.50 -2.97
C VAL A 103 -12.39 -5.03 -4.07
N ARG A 104 -13.53 -4.38 -4.32
CA ARG A 104 -14.41 -4.75 -5.42
C ARG A 104 -13.67 -4.69 -6.77
N ARG A 105 -12.95 -3.59 -7.02
CA ARG A 105 -12.17 -3.45 -8.25
C ARG A 105 -11.07 -4.50 -8.37
N LEU A 106 -10.34 -4.78 -7.29
CA LEU A 106 -9.32 -5.82 -7.28
C LEU A 106 -9.89 -7.21 -7.63
N ALA A 107 -11.16 -7.48 -7.28
CA ALA A 107 -11.82 -8.75 -7.64
C ALA A 107 -12.14 -8.85 -9.13
N GLU A 108 -12.48 -7.73 -9.78
CA GLU A 108 -12.89 -7.67 -11.19
C GLU A 108 -11.71 -7.38 -12.14
N CYS A 109 -10.63 -6.78 -11.63
CA CYS A 109 -9.48 -6.30 -12.39
C CYS A 109 -8.78 -7.42 -13.19
N ARG A 110 -8.25 -7.02 -14.35
CA ARG A 110 -7.39 -7.81 -15.24
C ARG A 110 -6.15 -6.99 -15.60
N ILE A 111 -5.01 -7.65 -15.64
CA ILE A 111 -3.75 -7.08 -16.13
C ILE A 111 -3.59 -7.49 -17.60
N PRO A 112 -3.12 -6.59 -18.48
CA PRO A 112 -2.81 -6.93 -19.86
C PRO A 112 -2.00 -8.22 -19.96
N ARG A 113 -2.51 -9.19 -20.73
CA ARG A 113 -1.96 -10.54 -20.83
C ARG A 113 -0.46 -10.55 -21.13
N ARG A 114 0.00 -9.63 -21.99
CA ARG A 114 1.42 -9.45 -22.33
C ARG A 114 2.27 -9.25 -21.07
N LEU A 115 1.88 -8.35 -20.17
CA LEU A 115 2.61 -8.04 -18.94
C LEU A 115 2.67 -9.27 -18.02
N VAL A 116 1.59 -10.05 -17.97
CA VAL A 116 1.53 -11.30 -17.21
C VAL A 116 2.49 -12.35 -17.78
N GLU A 117 2.42 -12.60 -19.09
CA GLU A 117 3.25 -13.59 -19.78
C GLU A 117 4.74 -13.22 -19.76
N THR A 118 5.09 -11.93 -19.86
CA THR A 118 6.48 -11.46 -19.79
C THR A 118 6.98 -11.22 -18.37
N SER A 119 6.15 -11.45 -17.34
CA SER A 119 6.46 -11.13 -15.94
C SER A 119 6.92 -9.67 -15.74
N GLU A 120 6.36 -8.75 -16.53
CA GLU A 120 6.66 -7.33 -16.41
C GLU A 120 6.04 -6.81 -15.10
N LEU A 121 6.84 -6.08 -14.32
CA LEU A 121 6.42 -5.59 -13.01
C LEU A 121 5.27 -4.59 -13.15
N VAL A 122 4.22 -4.76 -12.35
CA VAL A 122 3.04 -3.89 -12.34
C VAL A 122 2.93 -3.13 -11.03
N SER A 123 2.59 -1.84 -11.08
CA SER A 123 2.33 -1.03 -9.89
C SER A 123 1.00 -1.46 -9.26
N PHE A 124 0.99 -1.67 -7.94
CA PHE A 124 -0.27 -1.96 -7.24
C PHE A 124 -1.22 -0.77 -7.31
N ARG A 125 -0.70 0.47 -7.29
CA ARG A 125 -1.53 1.67 -7.46
C ARG A 125 -2.26 1.67 -8.78
N GLU A 126 -1.60 1.35 -9.89
CA GLU A 126 -2.24 1.32 -11.22
C GLU A 126 -3.37 0.28 -11.28
N VAL A 127 -3.23 -0.81 -10.53
CA VAL A 127 -4.22 -1.88 -10.46
C VAL A 127 -5.38 -1.55 -9.51
N ALA A 128 -5.11 -0.81 -8.44
CA ALA A 128 -6.07 -0.52 -7.36
C ALA A 128 -6.78 0.84 -7.50
N ALA A 129 -6.25 1.77 -8.31
CA ALA A 129 -6.76 3.14 -8.43
C ALA A 129 -8.19 3.19 -8.97
N SER A 130 -8.90 4.27 -8.62
CA SER A 130 -10.16 4.66 -9.26
C SER A 130 -9.94 5.53 -10.49
N ASP A 131 -10.83 5.43 -11.46
CA ASP A 131 -10.86 6.35 -12.62
C ASP A 131 -11.03 7.82 -12.17
N ASP A 132 -11.67 8.06 -11.02
CA ASP A 132 -12.01 9.39 -10.50
C ASP A 132 -10.94 10.01 -9.59
N THR A 133 -9.92 9.26 -9.20
CA THR A 133 -8.89 9.74 -8.28
C THR A 133 -7.52 9.42 -8.82
N ARG A 134 -6.75 10.48 -9.09
CA ARG A 134 -5.27 10.49 -9.02
C ARG A 134 -4.81 10.19 -7.58
N ASP A 135 -5.30 9.08 -7.02
CA ASP A 135 -5.27 8.84 -5.59
C ASP A 135 -3.82 8.64 -5.18
N LEU A 136 -3.36 9.56 -4.34
CA LEU A 136 -2.08 9.49 -3.68
C LEU A 136 -2.15 8.53 -2.48
N GLY A 137 -3.33 8.00 -2.12
CA GLY A 137 -3.53 7.14 -0.96
C GLY A 137 -2.71 5.84 -0.98
N MET A 138 -2.36 5.33 -2.16
CA MET A 138 -1.58 4.09 -2.30
C MET A 138 -0.07 4.31 -2.47
N ILE A 139 0.37 5.54 -2.74
CA ILE A 139 1.78 5.91 -2.78
C ILE A 139 2.22 6.47 -1.44
N THR A 140 3.31 5.93 -0.90
CA THR A 140 3.84 6.48 0.35
C THR A 140 4.62 7.76 0.06
N ARG A 141 4.18 8.88 0.65
CA ARG A 141 4.99 10.10 0.68
C ARG A 141 5.93 10.06 1.87
N TRP A 142 7.21 10.34 1.63
CA TRP A 142 8.23 10.36 2.68
C TRP A 142 9.18 11.53 2.50
N SER A 143 9.40 12.28 3.58
CA SER A 143 10.41 13.34 3.60
C SER A 143 11.63 12.91 4.40
N CYS A 144 12.81 13.21 3.87
CA CYS A 144 14.09 12.93 4.52
C CYS A 144 15.00 14.16 4.40
N GLY A 145 15.02 14.97 5.47
CA GLY A 145 15.53 16.33 5.40
C GLY A 145 14.59 17.18 4.55
N GLU A 146 15.14 18.01 3.68
CA GLU A 146 14.38 18.87 2.76
C GLU A 146 13.91 18.15 1.50
N LYS A 147 14.29 16.88 1.32
CA LYS A 147 13.96 16.08 0.14
C LYS A 147 12.65 15.32 0.34
N GLU A 148 11.77 15.39 -0.65
CA GLU A 148 10.52 14.64 -0.71
C GLU A 148 10.62 13.46 -1.69
N TYR A 149 10.08 12.32 -1.26
CA TYR A 149 10.02 11.08 -2.02
C TYR A 149 8.58 10.58 -2.10
N LEU A 150 8.28 9.94 -3.22
CA LEU A 150 7.14 9.03 -3.39
C LEU A 150 7.70 7.61 -3.52
N ILE A 151 7.11 6.67 -2.80
CA ILE A 151 7.46 5.26 -2.87
C ILE A 151 6.26 4.52 -3.45
N ASP A 152 6.48 3.88 -4.59
CA ASP A 152 5.53 3.01 -5.27
C ASP A 152 5.99 1.55 -5.17
N ASP A 153 5.05 0.61 -5.11
CA ASP A 153 5.31 -0.81 -4.95
C ASP A 153 4.83 -1.61 -6.16
N LEU A 154 5.77 -2.36 -6.73
CA LEU A 154 5.61 -3.09 -7.97
C LEU A 154 5.78 -4.59 -7.74
N TYR A 155 5.03 -5.38 -8.51
CA TYR A 155 4.92 -6.83 -8.31
C TYR A 155 5.00 -7.59 -9.62
N CYS A 156 5.53 -8.82 -9.59
CA CYS A 156 5.45 -9.75 -10.70
C CYS A 156 4.03 -10.34 -10.79
N PRO A 157 3.29 -10.13 -11.89
CA PRO A 157 1.92 -10.64 -12.04
C PRO A 157 1.84 -12.13 -12.42
N HIS A 158 2.94 -12.77 -12.84
CA HIS A 158 2.88 -14.15 -13.31
C HIS A 158 2.47 -15.11 -12.17
N PRO A 159 1.37 -15.88 -12.30
CA PRO A 159 0.80 -16.66 -11.19
C PRO A 159 1.68 -17.84 -10.75
N ASP A 160 2.48 -18.40 -11.66
CA ASP A 160 3.38 -19.52 -11.33
C ASP A 160 4.76 -19.06 -10.81
N CYS A 161 5.03 -17.74 -10.79
CA CYS A 161 6.27 -17.20 -10.27
C CYS A 161 6.16 -17.01 -8.75
N ASN A 162 7.02 -17.69 -7.97
CA ASN A 162 7.07 -17.60 -6.51
C ASN A 162 8.19 -16.67 -6.01
N CYS A 163 8.28 -15.45 -6.54
CA CYS A 163 9.38 -14.54 -6.21
C CYS A 163 9.36 -14.04 -4.76
N GLN A 164 8.18 -14.01 -4.10
CA GLN A 164 8.02 -13.61 -2.70
C GLN A 164 8.74 -12.29 -2.35
N GLU A 165 8.64 -11.33 -3.25
CA GLU A 165 9.32 -10.04 -3.17
C GLU A 165 8.43 -8.92 -3.71
N VAL A 166 8.74 -7.70 -3.28
CA VAL A 166 8.19 -6.45 -3.77
C VAL A 166 9.31 -5.56 -4.29
N HIS A 167 9.04 -4.82 -5.37
CA HIS A 167 9.94 -3.85 -5.96
C HIS A 167 9.49 -2.45 -5.57
N LEU A 168 10.25 -1.79 -4.69
CA LEU A 168 9.95 -0.44 -4.22
C LEU A 168 10.68 0.59 -5.08
N VAL A 169 9.92 1.42 -5.78
CA VAL A 169 10.43 2.52 -6.61
C VAL A 169 10.43 3.80 -5.77
N PHE A 170 11.62 4.33 -5.49
CA PHE A 170 11.77 5.62 -4.82
C PHE A 170 11.87 6.72 -5.87
N ALA A 171 10.81 7.48 -6.05
CA ALA A 171 10.81 8.67 -6.90
C ALA A 171 11.06 9.92 -6.06
N ARG A 172 12.02 10.76 -6.47
CA ARG A 172 12.36 12.00 -5.77
C ARG A 172 11.69 13.19 -6.47
N LYS A 173 11.19 14.14 -5.68
CA LYS A 173 10.68 15.40 -6.22
C LYS A 173 11.76 16.10 -7.02
N ALA A 174 11.42 16.56 -8.22
CA ALA A 174 12.33 17.37 -9.03
C ALA A 174 12.52 18.74 -8.37
N GLU A 175 13.74 19.28 -8.45
CA GLU A 175 13.96 20.69 -8.11
C GLU A 175 13.29 21.56 -9.18
N PRO A 176 12.61 22.66 -8.80
CA PRO A 176 11.95 23.53 -9.75
C PRO A 176 12.99 24.08 -10.73
N LYS A 177 12.87 23.74 -12.01
CA LYS A 177 13.63 24.40 -13.07
C LYS A 177 12.93 25.70 -13.45
N THR A 178 13.67 26.77 -13.62
CA THR A 178 13.16 28.01 -14.21
C THR A 178 12.67 27.72 -15.64
N GLY A 179 11.36 27.79 -15.85
CA GLY A 179 10.73 27.80 -17.19
C GLY A 179 10.46 26.44 -17.86
N GLY A 180 10.29 25.33 -17.12
CA GLY A 180 9.99 24.03 -17.74
C GLY A 180 8.84 23.24 -17.12
N GLU A 181 7.97 22.68 -17.97
CA GLU A 181 7.04 21.59 -17.64
C GLU A 181 7.84 20.27 -17.57
N GLY A 182 8.10 19.78 -16.37
CA GLY A 182 8.74 18.48 -16.14
C GLY A 182 7.99 17.68 -15.07
N PRO A 183 8.17 16.35 -15.01
CA PRO A 183 7.48 15.54 -14.01
C PRO A 183 7.89 15.97 -12.60
N LEU A 184 6.89 16.20 -11.74
CA LEU A 184 7.09 16.64 -10.35
C LEU A 184 7.95 15.64 -9.55
N PHE A 185 7.92 14.35 -9.90
CA PHE A 185 8.72 13.30 -9.29
C PHE A 185 9.37 12.42 -10.36
N THR A 186 10.62 12.01 -10.14
CA THR A 186 11.36 11.12 -11.06
C THR A 186 11.96 9.96 -10.29
N GLU A 187 11.93 8.76 -10.88
CA GLU A 187 12.59 7.57 -10.29
C GLU A 187 14.05 7.90 -9.95
N TYR A 188 14.40 7.69 -8.69
CA TYR A 188 15.72 7.97 -8.12
C TYR A 188 16.53 6.68 -7.95
N PHE A 189 15.92 5.65 -7.36
CA PHE A 189 16.45 4.28 -7.26
C PHE A 189 15.32 3.27 -7.00
N ARG A 190 15.64 1.99 -7.12
CA ARG A 190 14.72 0.88 -6.80
C ARG A 190 15.31 -0.06 -5.75
N VAL A 191 14.45 -0.66 -4.95
CA VAL A 191 14.79 -1.68 -3.96
C VAL A 191 13.98 -2.93 -4.24
N CYS A 192 14.65 -4.07 -4.27
CA CYS A 192 14.01 -5.37 -4.21
C CYS A 192 14.00 -5.81 -2.74
N LEU A 193 12.80 -6.00 -2.17
CA LEU A 193 12.57 -6.43 -0.79
C LEU A 193 11.88 -7.79 -0.80
N GLU A 194 12.55 -8.79 -0.25
CA GLU A 194 12.02 -10.14 -0.03
C GLU A 194 11.15 -10.16 1.23
N PHE A 195 10.12 -11.02 1.25
CA PHE A 195 9.14 -11.07 2.34
C PHE A 195 9.66 -11.65 3.66
N ASP A 196 10.89 -12.17 3.68
CA ASP A 196 11.62 -12.51 4.89
C ASP A 196 12.53 -11.38 5.41
N GLY A 197 12.47 -10.21 4.77
CA GLY A 197 13.14 -8.99 5.20
C GLY A 197 14.52 -8.76 4.58
N ARG A 198 15.05 -9.68 3.76
CA ARG A 198 16.23 -9.38 2.94
C ARG A 198 15.88 -8.34 1.88
N TRP A 199 16.81 -7.45 1.58
CA TRP A 199 16.61 -6.47 0.52
C TRP A 199 17.94 -6.04 -0.11
N LYS A 200 17.85 -5.55 -1.35
CA LYS A 200 18.98 -4.98 -2.09
C LYS A 200 18.52 -3.79 -2.91
N VAL A 201 19.43 -2.83 -3.06
CA VAL A 201 19.26 -1.75 -4.03
C VAL A 201 19.55 -2.29 -5.43
N GLU A 202 18.61 -2.13 -6.35
CA GLU A 202 18.88 -2.35 -7.77
C GLU A 202 19.73 -1.21 -8.33
N ARG A 203 20.49 -1.47 -9.41
CA ARG A 203 21.50 -0.53 -9.93
C ARG A 203 20.93 0.91 -10.05
N PRO A 204 21.33 1.85 -9.16
CA PRO A 204 20.73 3.17 -9.10
C PRO A 204 21.18 3.99 -10.30
N SER A 205 20.26 4.77 -10.87
CA SER A 205 20.51 5.58 -12.07
C SER A 205 20.82 7.04 -11.77
N ARG A 206 20.36 7.57 -10.63
CA ARG A 206 20.42 9.00 -10.29
C ARG A 206 21.18 9.33 -9.01
N CYS A 207 21.70 8.32 -8.31
CA CYS A 207 22.45 8.48 -7.07
C CYS A 207 23.48 7.37 -6.89
N THR A 208 24.33 7.52 -5.88
CA THR A 208 25.31 6.47 -5.52
C THR A 208 24.62 5.31 -4.82
N LEU A 209 25.20 4.11 -4.93
CA LEU A 209 24.73 2.93 -4.19
C LEU A 209 24.73 3.20 -2.67
N ALA A 210 25.74 3.89 -2.15
CA ALA A 210 25.80 4.25 -0.73
C ALA A 210 24.64 5.16 -0.29
N GLU A 211 24.27 6.15 -1.12
CA GLU A 211 23.13 7.02 -0.83
C GLU A 211 21.80 6.25 -0.88
N ALA A 212 21.58 5.45 -1.93
CA ALA A 212 20.38 4.63 -2.08
C ALA A 212 20.21 3.65 -0.92
N THR A 213 21.28 2.91 -0.56
CA THR A 213 21.26 1.97 0.57
C THR A 213 20.92 2.68 1.88
N ARG A 214 21.51 3.86 2.13
CA ARG A 214 21.22 4.64 3.36
C ARG A 214 19.75 5.09 3.42
N LEU A 215 19.18 5.54 2.30
CA LEU A 215 17.78 5.97 2.23
C LEU A 215 16.83 4.78 2.39
N ALA A 216 17.09 3.68 1.66
CA ALA A 216 16.33 2.43 1.75
C ALA A 216 16.32 1.88 3.19
N SER A 217 17.49 1.71 3.81
CA SER A 217 17.62 1.25 5.21
C SER A 217 16.78 2.10 6.16
N ARG A 218 16.83 3.42 6.01
CA ARG A 218 16.10 4.35 6.88
C ARG A 218 14.59 4.23 6.71
N TRP A 219 14.13 4.13 5.46
CA TRP A 219 12.72 4.00 5.15
C TRP A 219 12.17 2.65 5.60
N LEU A 220 12.85 1.54 5.27
CA LEU A 220 12.44 0.18 5.65
C LEU A 220 12.38 0.00 7.16
N LYS A 221 13.37 0.51 7.91
CA LYS A 221 13.37 0.44 9.38
C LYS A 221 12.16 1.15 10.00
N ARG A 222 11.73 2.28 9.43
CA ARG A 222 10.58 3.05 9.93
C ARG A 222 9.24 2.41 9.54
N ASN A 223 9.21 1.66 8.44
CA ASN A 223 8.00 1.10 7.84
C ASN A 223 7.98 -0.43 7.87
N ALA A 224 8.65 -1.07 8.85
CA ALA A 224 8.78 -2.52 8.92
C ALA A 224 7.43 -3.28 8.93
N ARG A 225 6.36 -2.64 9.43
CA ARG A 225 5.00 -3.21 9.46
C ARG A 225 4.34 -3.29 8.07
N MET A 226 4.80 -2.53 7.09
CA MET A 226 4.25 -2.57 5.73
C MET A 226 4.54 -3.89 5.00
N ILE A 227 5.38 -4.77 5.57
CA ILE A 227 5.67 -6.08 4.97
C ILE A 227 4.40 -6.92 4.80
N ASP A 228 3.43 -6.78 5.71
CA ASP A 228 2.17 -7.53 5.65
C ASP A 228 1.25 -6.95 4.57
N ASP A 229 1.23 -5.63 4.40
CA ASP A 229 0.55 -4.96 3.29
C ASP A 229 1.14 -5.42 1.95
N PHE A 230 2.46 -5.48 1.83
CA PHE A 230 3.13 -5.93 0.61
C PHE A 230 2.83 -7.39 0.27
N LYS A 231 2.79 -8.27 1.27
CA LYS A 231 2.37 -9.67 1.08
C LYS A 231 0.93 -9.74 0.58
N TRP A 232 0.02 -9.00 1.21
CA TRP A 232 -1.37 -8.98 0.78
C TRP A 232 -1.52 -8.48 -0.66
N ARG A 233 -0.85 -7.37 -1.02
CA ARG A 233 -0.85 -6.81 -2.38
C ARG A 233 -0.26 -7.79 -3.40
N TYR A 234 0.84 -8.45 -3.06
CA TYR A 234 1.44 -9.51 -3.88
C TYR A 234 0.44 -10.62 -4.18
N GLU A 235 -0.25 -11.14 -3.16
CA GLU A 235 -1.28 -12.18 -3.36
C GLU A 235 -2.42 -11.70 -4.27
N LYS A 236 -2.84 -10.44 -4.15
CA LYS A 236 -3.83 -9.86 -5.07
C LYS A 236 -3.32 -9.78 -6.50
N ILE A 237 -2.09 -9.31 -6.71
CA ILE A 237 -1.50 -9.26 -8.04
C ILE A 237 -1.36 -10.67 -8.65
N LYS A 238 -0.98 -11.69 -7.86
CA LYS A 238 -0.96 -13.09 -8.33
C LYS A 238 -2.34 -13.61 -8.69
N ALA A 239 -3.35 -13.31 -7.90
CA ALA A 239 -4.74 -13.69 -8.18
C ALA A 239 -5.25 -13.01 -9.46
N ILE A 240 -4.98 -11.71 -9.64
CA ILE A 240 -5.31 -10.95 -10.84
C ILE A 240 -4.60 -11.52 -12.06
N GLY A 241 -3.30 -11.83 -11.95
CA GLY A 241 -2.53 -12.46 -13.02
C GLY A 241 -3.08 -13.83 -13.44
N ARG A 242 -3.39 -14.71 -12.47
CA ARG A 242 -4.04 -16.01 -12.71
C ARG A 242 -5.35 -15.83 -13.48
N ARG A 243 -6.20 -14.92 -13.02
CA ARG A 243 -7.45 -14.58 -13.72
C ARG A 243 -7.16 -14.06 -15.12
N SER A 244 -6.20 -13.17 -15.30
CA SER A 244 -5.86 -12.58 -16.60
C SER A 244 -5.39 -13.61 -17.64
N LEU A 245 -4.85 -14.75 -17.20
CA LEU A 245 -4.52 -15.89 -18.07
C LEU A 245 -5.69 -16.89 -18.24
N ALA A 246 -6.62 -16.94 -17.29
CA ALA A 246 -7.79 -17.80 -17.32
C ALA A 246 -8.85 -17.26 -18.30
N GLY A 247 -8.69 -17.63 -19.57
CA GLY A 247 -9.64 -17.37 -20.66
C GLY A 247 -9.02 -17.64 -22.04
N ARG A 248 -9.61 -18.55 -22.82
CA ARG A 248 -9.51 -18.63 -24.30
C ARG A 248 -10.94 -18.40 -24.80
N SER A 249 -11.22 -17.59 -25.83
CA SER A 249 -10.65 -17.60 -27.19
C SER A 249 -10.57 -16.20 -27.79
N ALA A 250 -9.93 -16.09 -28.96
CA ALA A 250 -10.06 -14.97 -29.90
C ALA A 250 -11.50 -14.42 -29.94
N VAL A 251 -11.63 -13.11 -30.15
CA VAL A 251 -12.87 -12.30 -30.14
C VAL A 251 -13.20 -11.67 -28.78
N HIS A 252 -12.38 -10.70 -28.36
CA HIS A 252 -12.82 -9.33 -28.02
C HIS A 252 -11.61 -8.50 -27.58
N LEU A 253 -10.91 -7.94 -28.57
CA LEU A 253 -10.12 -6.73 -28.39
C LEU A 253 -11.07 -5.60 -28.02
N ARG A 254 -11.28 -5.39 -26.72
CA ARG A 254 -11.49 -4.04 -26.20
C ARG A 254 -10.30 -3.75 -25.30
N ASP A 255 -9.30 -3.16 -25.93
CA ASP A 255 -8.31 -2.33 -25.27
C ASP A 255 -9.04 -1.34 -24.37
N GLN A 256 -9.04 -1.61 -23.07
CA GLN A 256 -8.93 -0.53 -22.11
C GLN A 256 -7.43 -0.30 -21.96
N ALA A 257 -6.90 0.48 -22.89
CA ALA A 257 -5.54 0.98 -22.84
C ALA A 257 -5.37 1.74 -21.52
N LEU A 258 -4.41 1.32 -20.71
CA LEU A 258 -3.78 2.25 -19.78
C LEU A 258 -3.30 3.47 -20.60
N PRO A 259 -3.48 4.70 -20.10
CA PRO A 259 -3.04 5.88 -20.83
C PRO A 259 -1.52 5.76 -21.09
N GLU A 260 -1.17 5.67 -22.37
CA GLU A 260 0.21 5.61 -22.83
C GLU A 260 0.96 6.85 -22.35
N SER A 261 1.82 6.68 -21.33
CA SER A 261 2.88 7.64 -21.08
C SER A 261 3.98 7.39 -22.12
N THR A 262 4.16 8.37 -22.98
CA THR A 262 5.12 8.40 -24.07
C THR A 262 6.57 8.15 -23.61
N GLY A 263 7.28 7.29 -24.36
CA GLY A 263 8.73 7.32 -24.51
C GLY A 263 9.52 6.21 -23.82
N THR A 264 9.76 5.09 -24.51
CA THR A 264 11.00 4.78 -25.25
C THR A 264 11.01 3.28 -25.56
N SER A 265 11.10 2.92 -26.84
CA SER A 265 11.15 1.54 -27.33
C SER A 265 12.24 0.70 -26.65
N LYS A 266 11.88 -0.48 -26.13
CA LYS A 266 12.84 -1.57 -25.90
C LYS A 266 12.41 -2.78 -26.72
N THR A 267 13.12 -2.96 -27.82
CA THR A 267 13.11 -4.11 -28.71
C THR A 267 13.34 -5.41 -27.92
N ALA A 268 12.60 -6.47 -28.25
CA ALA A 268 12.86 -7.81 -27.75
C ALA A 268 14.28 -8.23 -28.14
N ALA A 269 15.15 -8.47 -27.16
CA ALA A 269 16.54 -8.87 -27.41
C ALA A 269 16.59 -10.22 -28.16
N GLY A 270 17.38 -10.28 -29.24
CA GLY A 270 17.61 -11.47 -30.03
C GLY A 270 18.41 -12.52 -29.25
N ARG A 271 18.29 -13.81 -29.63
CA ARG A 271 18.92 -14.94 -28.89
C ARG A 271 20.44 -14.81 -28.67
N ASN A 272 21.15 -14.05 -29.48
CA ASN A 272 22.60 -13.83 -29.35
C ASN A 272 22.99 -12.52 -28.63
N ASP A 273 22.02 -11.67 -28.27
CA ASP A 273 22.26 -10.37 -27.65
C ASP A 273 22.66 -10.50 -26.17
N PRO A 274 23.30 -9.48 -25.57
CA PRO A 274 23.57 -9.44 -24.14
C PRO A 274 22.28 -9.65 -23.34
N CYS A 275 22.31 -10.57 -22.37
CA CYS A 275 21.11 -10.94 -21.65
C CYS A 275 20.67 -9.79 -20.72
N PRO A 276 19.39 -9.38 -20.76
CA PRO A 276 18.89 -8.27 -19.95
C PRO A 276 18.92 -8.59 -18.43
N CYS A 277 19.18 -9.84 -18.06
CA CYS A 277 19.44 -10.30 -16.68
C CYS A 277 20.69 -9.66 -16.03
N GLY A 278 21.50 -8.91 -16.80
CA GLY A 278 22.71 -8.26 -16.29
C GLY A 278 23.89 -9.21 -16.06
N SER A 279 23.77 -10.49 -16.42
CA SER A 279 24.82 -11.51 -16.21
C SER A 279 26.06 -11.36 -17.11
N GLY A 280 26.02 -10.48 -18.11
CA GLY A 280 27.05 -10.36 -19.14
C GLY A 280 27.06 -11.49 -20.19
N LYS A 281 26.20 -12.51 -20.06
CA LYS A 281 26.11 -13.64 -21.02
C LYS A 281 25.15 -13.33 -22.17
N LYS A 282 25.28 -14.02 -23.30
CA LYS A 282 24.29 -13.96 -24.41
C LYS A 282 22.93 -14.51 -23.94
N TYR A 283 21.81 -13.96 -24.44
CA TYR A 283 20.45 -14.28 -23.99
C TYR A 283 20.17 -15.79 -23.99
N LYS A 284 20.47 -16.51 -25.07
CA LYS A 284 20.31 -17.97 -25.17
C LYS A 284 21.13 -18.79 -24.16
N ARG A 285 22.13 -18.18 -23.52
CA ARG A 285 23.00 -18.83 -22.50
C ARG A 285 22.74 -18.32 -21.06
N CYS A 286 21.84 -17.35 -20.86
CA CYS A 286 21.29 -16.94 -19.54
C CYS A 286 19.80 -17.27 -19.51
N CYS A 287 18.93 -16.26 -19.67
CA CYS A 287 17.48 -16.40 -19.50
C CYS A 287 16.76 -17.10 -20.65
N GLY A 288 17.36 -17.18 -21.84
CA GLY A 288 16.79 -17.84 -23.01
C GLY A 288 17.21 -19.31 -23.17
N ARG A 289 17.68 -19.95 -22.09
CA ARG A 289 18.18 -21.33 -22.12
C ARG A 289 17.02 -22.30 -21.91
N SER A 290 16.69 -23.08 -22.93
CA SER A 290 15.67 -24.14 -22.86
C SER A 290 16.21 -25.40 -22.20
N GLU A 291 15.34 -26.26 -21.64
CA GLU A 291 15.73 -27.51 -20.97
C GLU A 291 16.57 -28.46 -21.86
N ALA A 292 16.42 -28.39 -23.19
CA ALA A 292 17.25 -29.14 -24.13
C ALA A 292 18.77 -28.79 -24.08
N ASP A 293 19.14 -27.59 -23.61
CA ASP A 293 20.55 -27.13 -23.53
C ASP A 293 21.25 -27.52 -22.21
N ARG A 294 20.58 -28.30 -21.35
CA ARG A 294 21.12 -28.79 -20.05
C ARG A 294 21.70 -30.21 -20.11
N ALA A 295 21.52 -30.94 -21.22
CA ALA A 295 21.79 -32.38 -21.30
C ALA A 295 22.99 -32.81 -22.18
N LEU A 296 24.02 -31.97 -22.37
CA LEU A 296 25.28 -32.41 -22.97
C LEU A 296 26.47 -31.97 -22.10
N PRO A 297 27.29 -32.91 -21.60
CA PRO A 297 28.53 -32.59 -20.91
C PRO A 297 29.64 -32.38 -21.94
N LEU A 298 30.20 -31.17 -21.99
CA LEU A 298 31.62 -30.88 -22.23
C LEU A 298 31.98 -29.60 -21.48
#